data_AF-A0A965QFL9-F1
#
_entry.id   AF-A0A965QFL9-F1
#
_cell.length_a   1.000
_cell.length_b   1.000
_cell.length_c   1.000
_cell.angle_alpha   90.00
_cell.angle_beta   90.00
_cell.angle_gamma   90.00
#
_symmetry.space_group_name_H-M   'P 1'
#
loop_
_entity.id
_entity.type
_entity.pdbx_description
1 polymer ?
#
loop_
_entity_poly.entity_id
_entity_poly.type
_entity_poly.pdbx_seq_one_letter_code
_entity_poly.pdbx_strand_id
1 'polypeptide(L)' 'MNSAPINLTVNGQPVAISADPETPLLWALREQLNLTGTKYGCGVGVCGICTVHV' A
#
# COMPACT_ATOMS: atom_id res chain seq x y z
N MET A 1 -5.20 16.11 -0.55
CA MET A 1 -3.84 16.65 -0.36
C MET A 1 -3.66 17.00 1.11
N ASN A 2 -3.77 15.97 1.96
CA ASN A 2 -3.54 16.05 3.40
C ASN A 2 -2.77 14.79 3.81
N SER A 3 -1.47 14.73 3.47
CA SER A 3 -0.64 13.58 3.80
C SER A 3 -0.20 13.63 5.26
N ALA A 4 -0.47 12.57 6.01
CA ALA A 4 -0.07 12.41 7.41
C ALA A 4 0.85 11.19 7.56
N PRO A 5 1.74 11.16 8.58
CA PRO A 5 2.56 9.99 8.85
C PRO A 5 1.69 8.83 9.38
N ILE A 6 1.77 7.68 8.72
CA ILE A 6 1.10 6.43 9.09
C ILE A 6 2.17 5.39 9.40
N ASN A 7 2.08 4.77 10.58
CA ASN A 7 3.00 3.72 11.01
C ASN A 7 2.39 2.34 10.70
N LEU A 8 3.16 1.49 10.02
CA LEU A 8 2.77 0.13 9.65
C LEU A 8 3.88 -0.86 10.04
N THR A 9 3.53 -2.14 10.14
CA THR A 9 4.50 -3.23 10.14
C THR A 9 4.31 -4.01 8.84
N VAL A 10 5.32 -4.01 7.98
CA VAL A 10 5.26 -4.68 6.66
C VAL A 10 6.34 -5.74 6.62
N ASN A 11 5.94 -7.00 6.39
CA ASN A 11 6.85 -8.15 6.39
C ASN A 11 7.73 -8.24 7.66
N GLY A 12 7.14 -7.91 8.81
CA GLY A 12 7.82 -7.89 10.11
C GLY A 12 8.73 -6.69 10.37
N GLN A 13 8.82 -5.72 9.44
CA GLN A 13 9.62 -4.52 9.59
C GLN A 13 8.73 -3.30 9.86
N PRO A 14 9.02 -2.48 10.90
CA PRO A 14 8.30 -1.23 11.12
C PRO A 14 8.65 -0.22 10.02
N VAL A 15 7.63 0.43 9.45
CA VAL A 15 7.77 1.45 8.41
C VAL A 15 6.85 2.63 8.72
N ALA A 16 7.30 3.83 8.36
CA ALA A 16 6.48 5.05 8.40
C ALA A 16 6.30 5.55 6.97
N ILE A 17 5.05 5.73 6.55
CA ILE A 17 4.70 6.25 5.22
C ILE A 17 4.01 7.59 5.36
N SER A 18 4.16 8.47 4.36
CA SER A 18 3.44 9.74 4.31
C SER A 18 2.42 9.67 3.18
N ALA A 19 1.16 9.38 3.54
CA ALA A 19 0.09 9.17 2.58
C ALA A 19 -1.18 9.90 3.03
N ASP A 20 -1.99 10.30 2.06
CA ASP A 20 -3.37 10.73 2.33
C ASP A 20 -4.16 9.48 2.77
N PRO A 21 -5.01 9.54 3.81
CA PRO A 21 -5.78 8.38 4.28
C PRO A 21 -6.63 7.69 3.19
N GLU A 22 -7.02 8.45 2.16
CA GLU A 22 -7.77 7.92 1.01
C GLU A 22 -6.87 7.22 -0.02
N THR A 23 -5.54 7.24 0.16
CA THR A 23 -4.58 6.56 -0.72
C THR A 23 -4.75 5.06 -0.58
N PRO A 24 -5.07 4.31 -1.65
CA PRO A 24 -5.10 2.86 -1.60
C PRO A 24 -3.78 2.27 -1.09
N LEU A 25 -3.88 1.28 -0.18
CA LEU A 25 -2.71 0.59 0.38
C LEU A 25 -1.77 0.06 -0.71
N LEU A 26 -2.33 -0.36 -1.85
CA LEU A 26 -1.56 -0.78 -3.03
C LEU A 26 -0.51 0.26 -3.47
N TRP A 27 -0.87 1.55 -3.49
CA TRP A 27 0.05 2.61 -3.92
C TRP A 27 1.10 2.91 -2.86
N ALA A 28 0.72 2.92 -1.58
CA ALA A 28 1.68 3.06 -0.49
C ALA A 28 2.77 1.97 -0.54
N LEU A 29 2.36 0.70 -0.71
CA LEU A 29 3.29 -0.43 -0.81
C LEU A 29 4.19 -0.33 -2.06
N ARG A 30 3.61 -0.04 -3.23
CA ARG A 30 4.35 -0.05 -4.50
C ARG A 30 5.26 1.15 -4.68
N GLU A 31 4.79 2.35 -4.34
CA GLU A 31 5.47 3.61 -4.69
C GLU A 31 6.35 4.12 -3.55
N GLN A 32 5.87 4.08 -2.31
CA GLN A 32 6.65 4.58 -1.17
C GLN A 32 7.62 3.52 -0.63
N LEU A 33 7.19 2.25 -0.59
CA LEU A 33 8.00 1.15 -0.06
C LEU A 33 8.69 0.30 -1.15
N ASN A 34 8.46 0.62 -2.43
CA ASN A 34 9.01 -0.08 -3.59
C ASN A 34 8.73 -1.60 -3.61
N LEU A 35 7.65 -2.05 -2.95
CA LEU A 35 7.21 -3.44 -2.92
C LEU A 35 6.33 -3.75 -4.14
N THR A 36 6.98 -3.98 -5.28
CA THR A 36 6.30 -4.10 -6.57
C THR A 36 5.69 -5.47 -6.86
N GLY A 37 5.75 -6.42 -5.92
CA GLY A 37 5.18 -7.77 -6.04
C GLY A 37 3.66 -7.75 -6.22
N THR A 38 2.94 -6.99 -5.38
CA THR A 38 1.50 -6.73 -5.51
C THR A 38 1.25 -5.82 -6.72
N LYS A 39 0.32 -6.16 -7.61
CA LYS A 39 0.14 -5.46 -8.89
C LYS A 39 -1.16 -4.65 -8.94
N TYR A 40 -1.16 -3.60 -9.77
CA TYR A 40 -2.40 -2.97 -10.22
C TYR A 40 -2.94 -3.73 -11.43
N GLY A 41 -4.21 -4.15 -11.37
CA GLY A 41 -4.86 -4.93 -12.42
C GLY A 41 -6.22 -4.36 -12.77
N CYS A 42 -7.24 -4.75 -12.01
CA CYS A 42 -8.63 -4.39 -12.34
C CYS A 42 -9.12 -3.07 -11.72
N GLY A 43 -8.49 -2.56 -10.65
CA GLY A 43 -8.97 -1.37 -9.91
C GLY A 43 -10.30 -1.52 -9.17
N VAL A 44 -10.97 -2.68 -9.30
CA VAL A 44 -12.33 -2.94 -8.77
C VAL A 44 -12.42 -4.19 -7.88
N GLY A 45 -11.29 -4.76 -7.46
CA GLY A 45 -11.24 -5.87 -6.50
C GLY A 45 -11.55 -7.27 -7.04
N VAL A 46 -11.64 -7.48 -8.35
CA VAL A 46 -12.03 -8.80 -8.95
C VAL A 46 -10.84 -9.74 -9.19
N CYS A 47 -9.69 -9.24 -9.64
CA CYS A 47 -8.60 -10.11 -10.11
C CYS A 47 -7.68 -10.67 -9.01
N GLY A 48 -7.72 -10.12 -7.78
CA GLY A 48 -6.90 -10.58 -6.66
C GLY A 48 -5.38 -10.30 -6.74
N ILE A 49 -4.85 -9.76 -7.83
CA ILE A 49 -3.38 -9.57 -7.97
C ILE A 49 -2.78 -8.48 -7.06
N CYS A 50 -3.61 -7.70 -6.37
CA CYS A 50 -3.21 -6.73 -5.35
C CYS A 50 -3.37 -7.25 -3.91
N THR A 51 -3.68 -8.54 -3.73
CA THR A 51 -3.96 -9.12 -2.40
C THR A 51 -2.72 -9.10 -1.51
N VAL A 52 -2.95 -8.80 -0.22
CA VAL A 52 -1.97 -8.86 0.87
C VAL A 52 -2.63 -9.44 2.13
N HIS A 53 -1.82 -9.92 3.06
CA HIS A 53 -2.28 -10.25 4.42
C HIS A 53 -2.24 -8.99 5.29
N VAL A 54 -3.25 -8.80 6.13
CA VAL A 54 -3.41 -7.64 7.03
C VAL A 54 -3.61 -8.14 8.45
#